data_AF-A0A7C6HC70-F1
#
_entry.id   AF-A0A7C6HC70-F1
#
_cell.length_a   1.000
_cell.length_b   1.000
_cell.length_c   1.000
_cell.angle_alpha   90.00
_cell.angle_beta   90.00
_cell.angle_gamma   90.00
#
_symmetry.space_group_name_H-M   'P 1'
#
loop_
_entity.id
_entity.type
_entity.pdbx_description
1 polymer ?
#
loop_
_entity_poly.entity_id
_entity_poly.type
_entity_poly.pdbx_seq_one_letter_code
_entity_poly.pdbx_strand_id
1 'polypeptide(L)' 'LYSIKTAGCDCGWVMATKTPISPTFCHCGKGYIAKYFQAVFQKPVRVDLIQSAVCGDGVCKFAIYLDDEILTRRHQA' A
#
# COMPACT_ATOMS: atom_id res chain seq x y z
N LEU A 1 5.78 -8.51 1.19
CA LEU A 1 5.65 -7.23 0.47
C LEU A 1 4.37 -7.27 -0.36
N TYR A 2 3.52 -6.26 -0.24
CA TYR A 2 2.33 -6.10 -1.08
C TYR A 2 2.68 -5.21 -2.27
N SER A 3 2.41 -5.68 -3.49
CA SER A 3 2.70 -4.96 -4.72
C SER A 3 1.42 -4.81 -5.53
N ILE A 4 1.17 -3.60 -6.03
CA ILE A 4 0.08 -3.35 -6.97
C ILE A 4 0.57 -3.79 -8.34
N LYS A 5 0.04 -4.89 -8.88
CA LYS A 5 0.52 -5.52 -10.13
C LYS A 5 -0.11 -4.90 -11.38
N THR A 6 -0.05 -3.59 -11.50
CA THR A 6 -0.44 -2.86 -12.72
C THR A 6 0.79 -2.27 -13.38
N ALA A 7 0.76 -2.11 -14.71
CA ALA A 7 1.79 -1.36 -15.42
C ALA A 7 1.61 0.13 -15.11
N GLY A 8 2.32 0.63 -14.09
CA GLY A 8 2.25 2.03 -13.64
C GLY A 8 1.40 2.26 -12.39
N CYS A 9 0.95 3.50 -12.18
CA CYS A 9 0.12 3.88 -11.03
C CYS A 9 -1.37 3.63 -11.33
N ASP A 10 -2.06 2.87 -10.48
CA ASP A 10 -3.51 2.61 -10.59
C ASP A 10 -4.38 3.63 -9.82
N CYS A 11 -3.75 4.59 -9.13
CA CYS A 11 -4.48 5.56 -8.32
C CYS A 11 -5.29 6.50 -9.21
N GLY A 12 -6.62 6.42 -9.10
CA GLY A 12 -7.55 7.25 -9.88
C GLY A 12 -7.29 8.75 -9.75
N TRP A 13 -6.85 9.22 -8.58
CA TRP A 13 -6.48 10.63 -8.36
C TRP A 13 -5.22 11.04 -9.14
N VAL A 14 -4.23 10.15 -9.21
CA VAL A 14 -3.00 10.39 -9.99
C VAL A 14 -3.29 10.34 -11.48
N MET A 15 -4.14 9.40 -11.94
CA MET A 15 -4.51 9.31 -13.36
C MET A 15 -5.37 10.49 -13.83
N ALA A 16 -6.17 11.09 -12.93
CA ALA A 16 -7.05 12.21 -13.26
C ALA A 16 -6.33 13.57 -13.29
N THR A 17 -5.15 13.70 -12.68
CA THR A 17 -4.43 14.98 -12.66
C THR A 17 -3.75 15.26 -14.00
N LYS A 18 -3.69 16.54 -14.37
CA LYS A 18 -2.89 17.03 -15.51
C LYS A 18 -1.61 17.74 -15.07
N THR A 19 -1.46 17.95 -13.77
CA THR A 19 -0.31 18.63 -13.17
C THR A 19 0.58 17.62 -12.44
N PRO A 20 1.89 17.88 -12.34
CA PRO A 20 2.79 17.06 -11.54
C PRO A 20 2.28 16.93 -10.10
N ILE A 21 2.30 15.71 -9.58
CA ILE A 21 1.95 15.42 -8.19
C ILE A 21 3.23 15.35 -7.34
N SER A 22 3.16 15.87 -6.13
CA SER A 22 4.23 15.70 -5.15
C SER A 22 4.44 14.22 -4.81
N PRO A 23 5.68 13.73 -4.73
CA PRO A 23 5.99 12.39 -4.22
C PRO A 23 5.32 12.08 -2.87
N THR A 24 5.13 13.09 -2.03
CA THR A 24 4.47 12.95 -0.72
C THR A 24 3.01 12.50 -0.82
N PHE A 25 2.34 12.72 -1.95
CA PHE A 25 0.96 12.30 -2.16
C PHE A 25 0.78 10.78 -2.04
N CYS A 26 1.79 9.99 -2.41
CA CYS A 26 1.72 8.53 -2.36
C CYS A 26 1.61 7.97 -0.93
N HIS A 27 1.86 8.78 0.09
CA HIS A 27 1.53 8.42 1.47
C HIS A 27 0.02 8.24 1.70
N CYS A 28 -0.85 8.80 0.83
CA CYS A 28 -2.26 8.46 0.79
C CYS A 28 -2.48 6.96 0.53
N GLY A 29 -1.75 6.38 -0.42
CA GLY A 29 -1.75 4.94 -0.71
C GLY A 29 -1.32 4.12 0.49
N LYS A 30 -0.28 4.55 1.23
CA LYS A 30 0.13 3.91 2.50
C LYS A 30 -1.03 3.89 3.51
N GLY A 31 -1.74 5.01 3.65
CA GLY A 31 -2.91 5.10 4.53
C GLY A 31 -4.06 4.18 4.10
N TYR A 32 -4.37 4.15 2.80
CA TYR A 32 -5.38 3.26 2.23
C TYR A 32 -5.07 1.78 2.50
N ILE A 33 -3.85 1.35 2.20
CA ILE A 33 -3.41 -0.02 2.43
C ILE A 33 -3.41 -0.36 3.93
N ALA A 34 -2.96 0.55 4.80
CA ALA A 34 -3.02 0.34 6.24
C ALA A 34 -4.47 0.15 6.74
N LYS A 35 -5.43 0.93 6.24
CA LYS A 35 -6.84 0.79 6.61
C LYS A 35 -7.47 -0.49 6.07
N TYR A 36 -7.14 -0.87 4.84
CA TYR A 36 -7.59 -2.13 4.26
C TYR A 36 -7.16 -3.33 5.11
N PHE A 37 -5.86 -3.45 5.41
CA PHE A 37 -5.37 -4.57 6.21
C PHE A 37 -5.79 -4.47 7.68
N GLN A 38 -5.95 -3.26 8.23
CA GLN A 38 -6.55 -3.08 9.55
C GLN A 38 -7.97 -3.66 9.61
N ALA A 39 -8.78 -3.45 8.58
CA ALA A 39 -10.12 -4.03 8.50
C ALA A 39 -10.08 -5.55 8.32
N VAL A 40 -9.16 -6.09 7.52
CA VAL A 40 -9.03 -7.55 7.33
C VAL A 40 -8.62 -8.25 8.64
N PHE A 41 -7.65 -7.70 9.38
CA PHE A 41 -7.14 -8.33 10.60
C PHE A 41 -7.83 -7.88 11.89
N GLN A 42 -8.75 -6.91 11.80
CA GLN A 42 -9.45 -6.30 12.95
C GLN A 42 -8.50 -5.72 14.00
N LYS A 43 -7.34 -5.22 13.57
CA LYS A 43 -6.31 -4.61 14.43
C LYS A 43 -5.42 -3.66 13.63
N PRO A 44 -4.80 -2.64 14.28
CA PRO A 44 -3.86 -1.76 13.60
C PRO A 44 -2.69 -2.55 13.01
N VAL A 45 -2.27 -2.18 11.80
CA VAL A 45 -1.05 -2.70 11.16
C VAL A 45 -0.14 -1.57 10.76
N ARG A 46 1.16 -1.78 10.93
CA ARG A 46 2.17 -0.85 10.38
C ARG A 46 2.34 -1.15 8.89
N VAL A 47 2.35 -0.08 8.09
CA VAL A 47 2.62 -0.15 6.65
C VAL A 47 3.64 0.92 6.28
N ASP A 48 4.64 0.56 5.47
CA ASP A 48 5.61 1.50 4.90
C ASP A 48 5.56 1.49 3.37
N LEU A 49 5.65 2.67 2.77
CA LEU A 49 5.75 2.86 1.31
C LEU A 49 7.21 2.64 0.92
N ILE A 50 7.47 1.63 0.09
CA ILE A 50 8.83 1.24 -0.31
C ILE A 50 9.15 1.72 -1.73
N GLN A 51 8.18 1.62 -2.64
CA GLN A 51 8.32 2.06 -4.03
C GLN A 51 7.03 2.71 -4.51
N SER A 52 7.15 3.71 -5.38
CA SER A 52 6.03 4.42 -5.98
C SER A 52 6.27 4.70 -7.45
N ALA A 53 5.30 4.33 -8.28
CA ALA A 53 5.33 4.65 -9.70
C ALA A 53 5.39 6.17 -9.98
N VAL A 54 4.83 7.01 -9.10
CA VAL A 54 4.93 8.48 -9.21
C VAL A 54 6.37 8.96 -9.02
N CYS A 55 7.19 8.22 -8.26
CA CYS A 55 8.60 8.51 -8.05
C CYS A 55 9.50 7.91 -9.15
N GLY A 56 8.92 7.31 -10.19
CA GLY A 56 9.66 6.67 -11.28
C GLY A 56 9.98 5.18 -11.06
N ASP A 57 9.51 4.57 -9.97
CA ASP A 57 9.64 3.12 -9.79
C ASP A 57 8.76 2.35 -10.80
N GLY A 58 9.16 1.14 -11.17
CA GLY A 58 8.36 0.29 -12.08
C GLY A 58 7.07 -0.24 -11.47
N VAL A 59 6.88 -0.16 -10.15
CA VAL A 59 5.72 -0.71 -9.43
C VAL A 59 5.55 -0.05 -8.07
N CYS A 60 4.31 0.12 -7.60
CA CYS A 60 4.03 0.53 -6.23
C CYS A 60 4.19 -0.66 -5.26
N LYS A 61 5.06 -0.54 -4.25
CA LYS A 61 5.28 -1.57 -3.22
C LYS A 61 5.12 -1.04 -1.81
N PHE A 62 4.51 -1.87 -0.96
CA PHE A 62 4.25 -1.59 0.45
C PHE A 62 4.76 -2.74 1.32
N ALA A 63 5.47 -2.41 2.39
CA ALA A 63 5.83 -3.34 3.46
C ALA A 63 4.72 -3.33 4.50
N ILE A 64 4.06 -4.47 4.71
CA ILE A 64 3.04 -4.66 5.74
C ILE A 64 3.68 -5.50 6.82
N TYR A 65 3.72 -4.96 8.04
CA TYR A 65 4.31 -5.64 9.18
C TYR A 65 3.20 -6.38 9.92
N LEU A 66 3.28 -7.71 9.90
CA LEU A 66 2.37 -8.60 10.62
C LEU A 66 3.11 -9.11 11.85
N ASP A 67 2.42 -9.13 12.98
CA ASP A 67 2.95 -9.75 14.20
C ASP A 67 2.56 -11.22 14.31
N ASP A 68 3.11 -11.89 15.33
CA ASP A 68 2.94 -13.33 15.54
C ASP A 68 1.48 -13.74 15.71
N GLU A 69 0.64 -12.87 16.29
CA GLU A 69 -0.80 -13.11 16.42
C GLU A 69 -1.47 -13.24 15.04
N ILE A 70 -1.17 -12.33 14.10
CA ILE A 70 -1.71 -12.40 12.74
C ILE A 70 -1.19 -13.63 11.99
N LEU A 71 0.10 -13.94 12.15
CA LEU A 71 0.74 -15.04 11.44
C LEU A 71 0.23 -16.41 11.90
N THR A 72 -0.06 -16.58 13.20
CA THR A 72 -0.52 -17.86 13.76
C THR A 72 -1.96 -18.19 13.36
N ARG A 73 -2.82 -17.18 13.14
CA ARG A 73 -4.22 -17.37 12.69
C ARG A 73 -4.36 -18.04 11.31
N ARG A 74 -3.30 -18.11 10.50
CA ARG A 74 -3.33 -18.75 9.17
C ARG A 74 -3.51 -20.28 9.20
N HIS A 75 -3.31 -20.93 10.35
CA HIS A 75 -3.30 -22.39 10.45
C HIS A 75 -4.61 -23.00 11.00
N GLN A 76 -5.67 -22.21 11.13
CA GLN A 76 -6.94 -22.64 11.74
C GLN A 76 -8.16 -22.51 10.80
N ALA A 77 -7.95 -22.27 9.50
CA ALA A 77 -9.00 -22.19 8.49
C ALA A 77 -8.76 -23.22 7.38
#